data_AF-A0A2T4C524-F1
#
_entry.id   AF-A0A2T4C524-F1
#
_cell.length_a   1.000
_cell.length_b   1.000
_cell.length_c   1.000
_cell.angle_alpha   90.00
_cell.angle_beta   90.00
_cell.angle_gamma   90.00
#
_symmetry.space_group_name_H-M   'P 1'
#
loop_
_entity.id
_entity.type
_entity.pdbx_description
1 polymer ?
#
loop_
_entity_poly.entity_id
_entity_poly.type
_entity_poly.pdbx_seq_one_letter_code
_entity_poly.pdbx_strand_id
1 'polypeptide(L)'
;MSLEDIHGVTVRGLLDQLKAIGFANLTSYNINELFPHHVGHYIGLDVHDCPGYSRREVLKRGHCVTVEPGVYVPDDERWPKHFRGMGVRIEDSICVDEDAPYILTTEAVKEVVDIEALRD
;
A
#
# COMPACT_ATOMS: atom_id res chain seq x y z
N MET A 1 3.47 9.06 -13.57
CA MET A 1 4.09 7.96 -12.79
C MET A 1 3.47 6.65 -13.25
N SER A 2 4.23 5.56 -13.21
CA SER A 2 3.75 4.18 -13.40
C SER A 2 3.40 3.53 -12.05
N LEU A 3 2.77 2.35 -12.08
CA LEU A 3 2.53 1.55 -10.86
C LEU A 3 3.84 1.14 -10.18
N GLU A 4 4.88 0.85 -10.97
CA GLU A 4 6.23 0.55 -10.45
C GLU A 4 6.84 1.76 -9.72
N ASP A 5 6.67 2.97 -10.27
CA ASP A 5 7.15 4.20 -9.61
C ASP A 5 6.46 4.42 -8.26
N ILE A 6 5.14 4.19 -8.20
CA ILE A 6 4.35 4.31 -6.97
C ILE A 6 4.79 3.26 -5.95
N HIS A 7 5.06 2.02 -6.39
CA HIS A 7 5.58 0.97 -5.52
C HIS A 7 6.94 1.38 -4.92
N GLY A 8 7.85 1.93 -5.73
CA GLY A 8 9.13 2.43 -5.24
C GLY A 8 9.04 3.61 -4.27
N VAL A 9 8.06 4.52 -4.45
CA VAL A 9 7.76 5.56 -3.45
C VAL A 9 7.24 4.95 -2.15
N THR A 10 6.34 3.97 -2.26
CA THR A 10 5.74 3.29 -1.10
C THR A 10 6.78 2.52 -0.29
N VAL A 11 7.67 1.76 -0.94
CA VAL A 11 8.76 1.03 -0.27
C VAL A 11 9.67 2.00 0.50
N ARG A 12 10.04 3.15 -0.09
CA ARG A 12 10.84 4.17 0.60
C ARG A 12 10.11 4.77 1.81
N GLY A 13 8.83 5.14 1.63
CA GLY A 13 8.01 5.66 2.72
C GLY A 13 7.87 4.67 3.87
N LEU A 14 7.57 3.40 3.57
CA LEU A 14 7.48 2.34 4.58
C LEU A 14 8.81 2.13 5.30
N LEU A 15 9.94 2.12 4.58
CA LEU A 15 11.26 2.02 5.20
C LEU A 15 11.50 3.13 6.22
N ASP A 16 11.22 4.38 5.85
CA ASP A 16 11.44 5.53 6.72
C ASP A 16 10.52 5.49 7.95
N GLN A 17 9.23 5.21 7.76
CA GLN A 17 8.25 5.14 8.85
C GLN A 17 8.50 3.97 9.80
N LEU A 18 8.80 2.77 9.27
CA LEU A 18 9.08 1.59 10.09
C LEU A 18 10.36 1.78 10.91
N LYS A 19 11.41 2.38 10.33
CA LYS A 19 12.62 2.72 11.08
C LYS A 19 12.34 3.67 12.24
N ALA A 20 11.50 4.68 12.00
CA ALA A 20 11.13 5.66 13.02
C ALA A 20 10.43 5.03 14.24
N ILE A 21 9.73 3.91 14.05
CA ILE A 21 9.02 3.18 15.12
C ILE A 21 9.76 1.95 15.64
N GLY A 22 11.06 1.81 15.34
CA GLY A 22 11.93 0.82 15.99
C GLY A 22 12.33 -0.40 15.14
N PHE A 23 11.97 -0.44 13.85
CA PHE A 23 12.51 -1.44 12.90
C PHE A 23 13.89 -1.02 12.38
N ALA A 24 14.85 -0.82 13.28
CA ALA A 24 16.14 -0.16 12.99
C ALA A 24 16.98 -0.85 11.90
N ASN A 25 16.88 -2.19 11.79
CA ASN A 25 17.69 -3.00 10.85
C ASN A 25 17.01 -3.20 9.48
N LEU A 26 15.91 -2.49 9.21
CA LEU A 26 15.19 -2.62 7.95
C LEU A 26 15.92 -1.89 6.81
N THR A 27 15.96 -2.51 5.64
CA THR A 27 16.62 -2.00 4.44
C THR A 27 15.80 -2.38 3.21
N SER A 28 16.13 -1.80 2.05
CA SER A 28 15.51 -2.20 0.78
C SER A 28 15.70 -3.68 0.43
N TYR A 29 16.67 -4.38 1.05
CA TYR A 29 16.93 -5.79 0.80
C TYR A 29 16.01 -6.74 1.56
N ASN A 30 15.47 -6.32 2.72
CA ASN A 30 14.65 -7.17 3.58
C ASN A 30 13.24 -6.61 3.86
N ILE A 31 12.89 -5.45 3.31
CA ILE A 31 11.53 -4.89 3.42
C ILE A 31 10.44 -5.84 2.91
N ASN A 32 10.76 -6.70 1.93
CA ASN A 32 9.83 -7.69 1.39
C ASN A 32 9.43 -8.77 2.42
N GLU A 33 10.15 -8.92 3.53
CA GLU A 33 9.71 -9.78 4.65
C GLU A 33 8.50 -9.18 5.39
N LEU A 34 8.32 -7.85 5.31
CA LEU A 34 7.22 -7.12 5.94
C LEU A 34 6.17 -6.64 4.93
N PHE A 35 6.56 -6.30 3.71
CA PHE A 35 5.68 -5.88 2.61
C PHE A 35 5.90 -6.80 1.39
N PRO A 36 5.31 -8.01 1.39
CA PRO A 36 5.65 -9.08 0.45
C PRO A 36 4.90 -9.02 -0.90
N HIS A 37 4.22 -7.91 -1.18
CA HIS A 37 3.39 -7.76 -2.39
C HIS A 37 3.58 -6.39 -3.06
N HIS A 38 3.04 -6.25 -4.26
CA HIS A 38 3.05 -4.97 -4.97
C HIS A 38 2.08 -3.98 -4.32
N VAL A 39 2.27 -2.67 -4.54
CA VAL A 39 1.40 -1.62 -3.96
C VAL A 39 -0.01 -1.59 -4.56
N GLY A 40 -0.27 -2.34 -5.63
CA GLY A 40 -1.55 -2.29 -6.32
C GLY A 40 -1.53 -2.90 -7.70
N HIS A 41 -2.69 -2.87 -8.34
CA HIS A 41 -2.95 -3.45 -9.65
C HIS A 41 -4.03 -2.64 -10.39
N TYR A 42 -4.20 -2.91 -11.69
CA TYR A 42 -5.36 -2.39 -12.43
C TYR A 42 -6.64 -3.05 -11.93
N ILE A 43 -7.73 -2.31 -11.90
CA ILE A 43 -9.04 -2.79 -11.46
C ILE A 43 -10.12 -2.38 -12.46
N GLY A 44 -11.07 -3.28 -12.72
CA GLY A 44 -12.16 -3.04 -13.65
C GLY A 44 -13.12 -4.22 -13.71
N LEU A 45 -13.21 -4.89 -14.87
CA LEU A 45 -14.11 -6.05 -15.01
C LEU A 45 -13.62 -7.25 -14.19
N ASP A 46 -12.30 -7.41 -14.10
CA ASP A 46 -11.63 -8.34 -13.21
C ASP A 46 -11.04 -7.59 -12.00
N VAL A 47 -10.89 -8.29 -10.88
CA VAL A 47 -10.25 -7.72 -9.67
C VAL A 47 -8.81 -7.32 -10.00
N HIS A 48 -8.02 -8.26 -10.53
CA HIS A 48 -6.72 -7.97 -11.13
C HIS A 48 -6.90 -7.82 -12.65
N ASP A 49 -7.35 -6.65 -13.06
CA ASP A 49 -7.69 -6.39 -14.47
C ASP A 49 -6.45 -6.32 -15.37
N CYS A 50 -6.68 -6.56 -16.66
CA CYS A 50 -5.67 -6.51 -17.71
C CYS A 50 -4.40 -7.32 -17.38
N PRO A 51 -4.52 -8.64 -17.09
CA PRO A 51 -3.39 -9.49 -16.73
C PRO A 51 -2.40 -9.59 -17.91
N GLY A 52 -1.36 -8.76 -17.87
CA GLY A 52 -0.38 -8.63 -18.96
C GLY A 52 -0.07 -7.17 -19.32
N TYR A 53 -0.91 -6.22 -18.91
CA TYR A 53 -0.57 -4.81 -19.00
C TYR A 53 0.56 -4.48 -18.03
N SER A 54 1.59 -3.84 -18.54
CA SER A 54 2.82 -3.62 -17.79
C SER A 54 2.60 -2.63 -16.65
N ARG A 55 3.14 -2.96 -15.47
CA ARG A 55 3.18 -2.06 -14.30
C ARG A 55 4.16 -0.90 -14.48
N ARG A 56 5.03 -0.97 -15.50
CA ARG A 56 5.99 0.09 -15.84
C ARG A 56 5.44 1.10 -16.84
N GLU A 57 4.26 0.87 -17.39
CA GLU A 57 3.61 1.86 -18.25
C GLU A 57 3.22 3.08 -17.42
N VAL A 58 3.45 4.26 -18.00
CA VAL A 58 2.98 5.51 -17.40
C VAL A 58 1.45 5.48 -17.34
N LEU A 59 0.90 5.69 -16.14
CA LEU A 59 -0.53 5.76 -15.93
C LEU A 59 -1.12 6.94 -16.71
N LYS A 60 -2.27 6.69 -17.34
CA LYS A 60 -2.98 7.66 -18.19
C LYS A 60 -4.33 7.98 -17.57
N ARG A 61 -4.87 9.15 -17.92
CA ARG A 61 -6.22 9.55 -17.53
C ARG A 61 -7.23 8.42 -17.82
N GLY A 62 -8.07 8.11 -16.84
CA GLY A 62 -9.08 7.05 -16.94
C GLY A 62 -8.57 5.64 -16.59
N HIS A 63 -7.27 5.44 -16.33
CA HIS A 63 -6.81 4.19 -15.74
C HIS A 63 -7.31 4.10 -14.29
N CYS A 64 -7.92 2.97 -13.95
CA CYS A 64 -8.30 2.64 -12.58
C CYS A 64 -7.31 1.64 -11.99
N VAL A 65 -6.79 1.94 -10.80
CA VAL A 65 -5.83 1.10 -10.09
C VAL A 65 -6.13 1.09 -8.59
N THR A 66 -5.67 0.06 -7.88
CA THR A 66 -5.64 0.04 -6.42
C THR A 66 -4.36 0.69 -5.89
N VAL A 67 -4.43 1.23 -4.67
CA VAL A 67 -3.27 1.63 -3.85
C VAL A 67 -3.46 0.99 -2.48
N GLU A 68 -2.66 -0.03 -2.19
CA GLU A 68 -2.86 -0.98 -1.09
C GLU A 68 -1.56 -1.31 -0.33
N PRO A 69 -0.84 -0.31 0.25
CA PRO A 69 0.30 -0.62 1.10
C PRO A 69 -0.10 -1.53 2.28
N GLY A 70 0.73 -2.53 2.57
CA GLY A 70 0.52 -3.46 3.67
C GLY A 70 1.80 -3.78 4.43
N VAL A 71 1.69 -3.98 5.73
CA VAL A 71 2.79 -4.42 6.60
C VAL A 71 2.32 -5.61 7.41
N TYR A 72 3.04 -6.71 7.31
CA TYR A 72 2.77 -7.97 8.01
C TYR A 72 4.03 -8.36 8.77
N VAL A 73 3.95 -8.36 10.09
CA VAL A 73 5.11 -8.60 10.95
C VAL A 73 5.09 -10.06 11.41
N PRO A 74 6.04 -10.89 10.96
CA PRO A 74 6.15 -12.27 11.43
C PRO A 74 6.29 -12.34 12.96
N ASP A 75 5.80 -13.43 13.55
CA ASP A 75 6.04 -13.72 14.96
C ASP A 75 7.45 -14.30 15.16
N ASP A 76 8.45 -13.42 15.07
CA ASP A 76 9.87 -13.75 15.11
C ASP A 76 10.61 -12.72 15.99
N GLU A 77 11.62 -13.20 16.74
CA GLU A 77 12.41 -12.36 17.65
C GLU A 77 13.19 -11.22 16.97
N ARG A 78 13.42 -11.32 15.66
CA ARG A 78 14.05 -10.27 14.83
C ARG A 78 13.26 -8.96 14.82
N TRP A 79 11.97 -8.99 15.09
CA TRP A 79 11.07 -7.82 15.04
C TRP A 79 10.74 -7.27 16.43
N PRO A 80 10.36 -5.98 16.56
CA PRO A 80 9.98 -5.42 17.86
C PRO A 80 8.80 -6.17 18.48
N LYS A 81 8.93 -6.56 19.76
CA LYS A 81 8.01 -7.46 20.45
C LYS A 81 6.53 -7.07 20.34
N HIS A 82 6.22 -5.78 20.42
CA HIS A 82 4.84 -5.29 20.39
C HIS A 82 4.21 -5.32 19.00
N PHE A 83 4.99 -5.49 17.92
CA PHE A 83 4.49 -5.56 16.55
C PHE A 83 4.30 -6.98 16.00
N ARG A 84 4.94 -7.98 16.62
CA ARG A 84 4.94 -9.37 16.16
C ARG A 84 3.53 -9.94 16.01
N GLY A 85 3.27 -10.61 14.89
CA GLY A 85 1.98 -11.23 14.58
C GLY A 85 0.90 -10.26 14.07
N MET A 86 1.19 -8.96 13.96
CA MET A 86 0.24 -8.00 13.40
C MET A 86 0.37 -7.87 11.88
N GLY A 87 -0.78 -7.70 11.23
CA GLY A 87 -0.88 -7.40 9.80
C GLY A 87 -1.88 -6.26 9.58
N VAL A 88 -1.48 -5.26 8.81
CA VAL A 88 -2.33 -4.12 8.46
C VAL A 88 -2.17 -3.84 6.96
N ARG A 89 -3.29 -3.66 6.26
CA ARG A 89 -3.35 -3.17 4.89
C ARG A 89 -4.50 -2.17 4.79
N ILE A 90 -4.25 -1.04 4.14
CA ILE A 90 -5.27 -0.04 3.82
C ILE A 90 -5.27 0.08 2.30
N GLU A 91 -6.44 -0.08 1.69
CA GLU A 91 -6.59 -0.14 0.25
C GLU A 91 -7.70 0.79 -0.21
N ASP A 92 -7.40 1.60 -1.23
CA ASP A 92 -8.38 2.37 -1.98
C ASP A 92 -8.27 2.05 -3.47
N SER A 93 -9.40 2.18 -4.17
CA SER A 93 -9.44 2.22 -5.63
C SER A 93 -9.41 3.66 -6.10
N ILE A 94 -8.55 3.97 -7.08
CA ILE A 94 -8.40 5.31 -7.64
C ILE A 94 -8.53 5.30 -9.16
N CYS A 95 -9.10 6.37 -9.71
CA CYS A 95 -9.08 6.68 -11.13
C CYS A 95 -8.10 7.83 -11.39
N VAL A 96 -7.19 7.64 -12.34
CA VAL A 96 -6.19 8.64 -12.70
C VAL A 96 -6.86 9.80 -13.43
N ASP A 97 -6.60 11.02 -12.96
CA ASP A 97 -7.11 12.26 -13.57
C ASP A 97 -5.97 13.26 -13.85
N GLU A 98 -6.29 14.43 -14.41
CA GLU A 98 -5.33 15.45 -14.84
C GLU A 98 -4.62 16.13 -13.66
N ASP A 99 -5.37 16.68 -12.70
CA ASP A 99 -4.82 17.47 -11.60
C ASP A 99 -4.54 16.62 -10.35
N ALA A 100 -5.48 15.73 -10.00
CA ALA A 100 -5.40 14.86 -8.84
C ALA A 100 -6.19 13.57 -9.09
N PRO A 101 -5.76 12.41 -8.56
CA PRO A 101 -6.53 11.17 -8.73
C PRO A 101 -7.90 11.28 -8.07
N TYR A 102 -8.91 10.72 -8.71
CA TYR A 102 -10.23 10.56 -8.13
C TYR A 102 -10.26 9.29 -7.26
N ILE A 103 -10.52 9.43 -5.96
CA ILE A 103 -10.62 8.29 -5.04
C ILE A 103 -12.06 7.74 -5.08
N LEU A 104 -12.22 6.47 -5.44
CA LEU A 104 -13.52 5.83 -5.68
C LEU A 104 -14.16 5.24 -4.42
N THR A 105 -13.38 5.09 -3.34
CA THR A 105 -13.74 4.31 -2.14
C THR A 105 -13.65 5.14 -0.85
N THR A 106 -13.99 6.43 -0.94
CA THR A 106 -13.84 7.39 0.17
C THR A 106 -14.75 7.16 1.37
N GLU A 107 -15.84 6.42 1.19
CA GLU A 107 -16.89 6.19 2.18
C GLU A 107 -16.43 5.27 3.31
N ALA A 108 -15.47 4.39 3.02
CA ALA A 108 -14.82 3.59 4.05
C ALA A 108 -13.78 4.46 4.78
N VAL A 109 -14.10 4.87 6.01
CA VAL A 109 -13.18 5.65 6.83
C VAL A 109 -11.90 4.88 7.12
N LYS A 110 -10.78 5.60 7.13
CA LYS A 110 -9.43 5.01 7.28
C LYS A 110 -8.53 5.77 8.25
N GLU A 111 -8.91 6.99 8.62
CA GLU A 111 -8.23 7.70 9.70
C GLU A 111 -8.57 7.04 11.03
N VAL A 112 -7.58 6.93 11.91
CA VAL A 112 -7.73 6.24 13.22
C VAL A 112 -8.90 6.82 14.01
N VAL A 113 -9.00 8.15 14.06
CA VAL A 113 -10.06 8.86 14.81
C VAL A 113 -11.45 8.57 14.25
N ASP A 114 -11.58 8.45 12.92
CA ASP A 114 -12.86 8.18 12.27
C ASP A 114 -13.27 6.72 12.47
N ILE A 115 -12.32 5.78 12.41
CA ILE A 115 -12.56 4.37 12.72
C ILE A 115 -13.01 4.22 14.18
N GLU A 116 -12.32 4.86 15.12
CA GLU A 116 -12.67 4.81 16.55
C GLU A 116 -14.06 5.41 16.82
N ALA A 117 -14.44 6.47 16.10
CA ALA A 117 -15.75 7.10 16.22
C ALA A 117 -16.92 6.22 15.71
N LEU A 118 -16.67 5.24 14.83
CA LEU A 118 -17.69 4.28 14.38
C LEU A 118 -17.96 3.12 15.35
N ARG A 119 -17.12 2.98 16.39
CA ARG A 119 -17.21 1.84 17.32
C ARG A 119 -18.33 2.00 18.36
N ASP A 120 -18.78 3.23 18.59
CA ASP A 120 -19.78 3.61 19.59
C ASP A 120 -21.17 3.84 18.97
#